data_AF-A0A1Y3D3E6-F1
#
_entry.id   AF-A0A1Y3D3E6-F1
#
_cell.length_a   1.000
_cell.length_b   1.000
_cell.length_c   1.000
_cell.angle_alpha   90.00
_cell.angle_beta   90.00
_cell.angle_gamma   90.00
#
_symmetry.space_group_name_H-M   'P 1'
#
loop_
_entity.id
_entity.type
_entity.pdbx_description
1 polymer ?
#
loop_
_entity_poly.entity_id
_entity_poly.type
_entity_poly.pdbx_seq_one_letter_code
_entity_poly.pdbx_strand_id
1 'polypeptide(L)'
;MSLDIKRIENYNAVLKEISPFGNKYILFGFGFIVLLISISLPINEYYGITIVGQSDSLGVKHRILFETLNFLIILINIYIYLFYKIKGFSPSLVRGLISYYKNYILIKKSKYSFFQLFIIILFTYLCLLLSILFIDPGPPSRYGWFYHAFIYFSMIYACLMYYIFTVFFAAILAMNEMKKYLS
;
A
#
# COMPACT_ATOMS: atom_id res chain seq x y z
N MET A 1 20.19 22.20 -8.71
CA MET A 1 18.86 21.59 -8.50
C MET A 1 18.82 21.01 -7.09
N SER A 2 17.84 21.37 -6.26
CA SER A 2 17.80 20.89 -4.88
C SER A 2 17.50 19.39 -4.82
N LEU A 3 18.08 18.70 -3.82
CA LEU A 3 17.90 17.25 -3.63
C LEU A 3 16.43 16.86 -3.47
N ASP A 4 15.61 17.73 -2.87
CA ASP A 4 14.18 17.50 -2.69
C ASP A 4 13.41 17.46 -4.01
N ILE A 5 13.76 18.32 -4.99
CA ILE A 5 13.12 18.32 -6.31
C ILE A 5 13.47 17.01 -7.02
N LYS A 6 14.74 16.60 -7.00
CA LYS A 6 15.19 15.34 -7.62
C LYS A 6 14.57 14.11 -6.96
N ARG A 7 14.28 14.15 -5.64
CA ARG A 7 13.54 13.10 -4.92
C ARG A 7 12.13 12.94 -5.48
N ILE A 8 11.39 14.04 -5.63
CA ILE A 8 10.00 14.03 -6.12
C ILE A 8 9.95 13.55 -7.57
N GLU A 9 10.90 13.96 -8.41
CA GLU A 9 10.99 13.51 -9.80
C GLU A 9 11.24 12.00 -9.92
N ASN A 10 12.24 11.49 -9.19
CA ASN A 10 12.55 10.06 -9.16
C ASN A 10 11.35 9.23 -8.68
N TYR A 11 10.67 9.69 -7.64
CA TYR A 11 9.45 9.06 -7.14
C TYR A 11 8.35 9.01 -8.20
N ASN A 12 8.05 10.15 -8.83
CA ASN A 12 7.04 10.24 -9.87
C ASN A 12 7.38 9.35 -11.08
N ALA A 13 8.66 9.25 -11.43
CA ALA A 13 9.13 8.43 -12.55
C ALA A 13 8.98 6.93 -12.26
N VAL A 14 9.33 6.46 -11.06
CA VAL A 14 9.10 5.07 -10.63
C VAL A 14 7.63 4.71 -10.74
N LEU A 15 6.74 5.53 -10.16
CA LEU A 15 5.30 5.30 -10.24
C LEU A 15 4.78 5.31 -11.67
N LYS A 16 5.29 6.22 -12.51
CA LYS A 16 4.90 6.31 -13.92
C LYS A 16 5.26 5.04 -14.67
N GLU A 17 6.43 4.47 -14.43
CA GLU A 17 6.90 3.31 -15.17
C GLU A 17 6.21 2.00 -14.79
N ILE A 18 5.77 1.84 -13.54
CA ILE A 18 5.03 0.66 -13.06
C ILE A 18 3.51 0.76 -13.23
N SER A 19 3.00 1.98 -13.44
CA SER A 19 1.57 2.20 -13.61
C SER A 19 1.11 1.84 -15.02
N PRO A 20 -0.14 1.38 -15.19
CA PRO A 20 -0.74 1.21 -16.50
C PRO A 20 -0.65 2.51 -17.31
N PHE A 21 -0.47 2.36 -18.63
CA PHE A 21 -0.49 3.48 -19.59
C PHE A 21 0.49 4.63 -19.29
N GLY A 22 1.48 4.43 -18.42
CA GLY A 22 2.45 5.46 -18.08
C GLY A 22 1.85 6.63 -17.30
N ASN A 23 0.77 6.43 -16.53
CA ASN A 23 0.18 7.46 -15.67
C ASN A 23 0.24 7.05 -14.20
N LYS A 24 1.02 7.81 -13.42
CA LYS A 24 1.30 7.57 -11.99
C LYS A 24 0.07 7.55 -11.07
N TYR A 25 -1.07 8.07 -11.52
CA TYR A 25 -2.29 8.13 -10.70
C TYR A 25 -3.26 6.97 -10.95
N ILE A 26 -3.05 6.16 -12.00
CA ILE A 26 -4.05 5.16 -12.41
C ILE A 26 -4.27 4.09 -11.36
N LEU A 27 -3.19 3.57 -10.76
CA LEU A 27 -3.31 2.55 -9.71
C LEU A 27 -4.09 3.09 -8.50
N PHE A 28 -3.90 4.36 -8.15
CA PHE A 28 -4.63 5.01 -7.06
C PHE A 28 -6.10 5.26 -7.40
N GLY A 29 -6.37 5.80 -8.59
CA GLY A 29 -7.73 6.02 -9.07
C GLY A 29 -8.52 4.71 -9.15
N PHE A 30 -7.89 3.65 -9.68
CA PHE A 30 -8.48 2.32 -9.73
C PHE A 30 -8.82 1.80 -8.34
N GLY A 31 -7.88 1.84 -7.40
CA GLY A 31 -8.13 1.37 -6.03
C GLY A 31 -9.22 2.17 -5.31
N PHE A 32 -9.24 3.49 -5.48
CA PHE A 32 -10.30 4.35 -4.95
C PHE A 32 -11.69 3.93 -5.48
N ILE A 33 -11.81 3.72 -6.80
CA ILE A 33 -13.07 3.31 -7.43
C ILE A 33 -13.53 1.94 -6.89
N VAL A 34 -12.63 0.97 -6.80
CA VAL A 34 -12.95 -0.38 -6.29
C VAL A 34 -13.43 -0.32 -4.83
N LEU A 35 -12.75 0.44 -3.98
CA LEU A 35 -13.15 0.61 -2.59
C LEU A 35 -14.48 1.37 -2.47
N LEU A 36 -14.73 2.36 -3.33
CA LEU A 36 -15.98 3.11 -3.35
C LEU A 36 -17.15 2.21 -3.73
N ILE A 37 -16.98 1.40 -4.78
CA ILE A 37 -17.97 0.41 -5.21
C ILE A 37 -18.29 -0.54 -4.05
N SER A 38 -17.28 -0.99 -3.30
CA SER A 38 -17.45 -1.96 -2.21
C SER A 38 -18.42 -1.50 -1.11
N ILE A 39 -18.45 -0.20 -0.78
CA ILE A 39 -19.36 0.36 0.24
C ILE A 39 -20.73 0.77 -0.33
N SER A 40 -20.83 0.86 -1.66
CA SER A 40 -22.04 1.18 -2.41
C SER A 40 -22.86 -0.06 -2.79
N LEU A 41 -22.32 -1.27 -2.59
CA LEU A 41 -23.04 -2.51 -2.87
C LEU A 41 -24.31 -2.61 -1.99
N PRO A 42 -25.49 -2.91 -2.58
CA PRO A 42 -26.76 -3.04 -1.86
C PRO A 42 -26.88 -4.43 -1.22
N ILE A 43 -25.87 -4.83 -0.44
CA ILE A 43 -25.79 -6.14 0.21
C ILE A 43 -26.10 -5.96 1.69
N ASN A 44 -27.10 -6.69 2.17
CA ASN A 44 -27.56 -6.64 3.56
C ASN A 44 -27.02 -7.80 4.40
N GLU A 45 -26.50 -8.85 3.76
CA GLU A 45 -25.93 -10.02 4.42
C GLU A 45 -24.61 -10.38 3.74
N TYR A 46 -23.55 -10.45 4.53
CA TYR A 46 -22.21 -10.79 4.04
C TYR A 46 -21.45 -11.54 5.11
N TYR A 47 -21.13 -12.81 4.83
CA TYR A 47 -20.48 -13.71 5.76
C TYR A 47 -18.95 -13.69 5.65
N GLY A 48 -18.41 -13.29 4.50
CA GLY A 48 -16.98 -13.02 4.31
C GLY A 48 -16.03 -14.17 4.67
N ILE A 49 -14.74 -13.84 4.74
CA ILE A 49 -13.65 -14.68 5.27
C ILE A 49 -13.33 -14.29 6.73
N THR A 50 -13.77 -13.09 7.16
CA THR A 50 -13.58 -12.58 8.52
C THR A 50 -14.36 -13.44 9.53
N ILE A 51 -13.71 -13.89 10.62
CA ILE A 51 -14.23 -14.90 11.55
C ILE A 51 -15.54 -14.44 12.22
N VAL A 52 -16.55 -15.32 12.23
CA VAL A 52 -17.94 -15.10 12.67
C VAL A 52 -18.07 -14.48 14.07
N GLY A 53 -17.14 -14.75 15.00
CA GLY A 53 -17.14 -14.16 16.34
C GLY A 53 -16.94 -12.63 16.39
N GLN A 54 -16.40 -12.01 15.33
CA GLN A 54 -16.29 -10.55 15.17
C GLN A 54 -17.37 -9.96 14.25
N SER A 55 -18.21 -10.80 13.65
CA SER A 55 -19.20 -10.38 12.65
C SER A 55 -20.40 -9.62 13.24
N ASP A 56 -20.62 -9.73 14.54
CA ASP A 56 -21.72 -9.01 15.22
C ASP A 56 -21.38 -7.55 15.53
N SER A 57 -20.09 -7.14 15.50
CA SER A 57 -19.65 -5.76 15.79
C SER A 57 -19.38 -4.89 14.56
N LEU A 58 -18.92 -5.49 13.47
CA LEU A 58 -18.64 -4.80 12.20
C LEU A 58 -19.87 -4.85 11.28
N GLY A 59 -20.45 -3.70 10.96
CA GLY A 59 -21.52 -3.63 9.95
C GLY A 59 -21.09 -4.23 8.61
N VAL A 60 -22.02 -4.83 7.87
CA VAL A 60 -21.80 -5.53 6.58
C VAL A 60 -20.90 -4.77 5.61
N LYS A 61 -21.09 -3.45 5.49
CA LYS A 61 -20.29 -2.59 4.60
C LYS A 61 -18.82 -2.48 5.01
N HIS A 62 -18.52 -2.50 6.31
CA HIS A 62 -17.14 -2.46 6.79
C HIS A 62 -16.42 -3.78 6.50
N ARG A 63 -17.12 -4.91 6.65
CA ARG A 63 -16.57 -6.23 6.30
C ARG A 63 -16.20 -6.30 4.82
N ILE A 64 -17.13 -5.91 3.95
CA ILE A 64 -16.89 -5.85 2.51
C ILE A 64 -15.72 -4.91 2.18
N LEU A 65 -15.66 -3.72 2.79
CA LEU A 65 -14.59 -2.76 2.54
C LEU A 65 -13.21 -3.31 2.91
N PHE A 66 -13.06 -3.91 4.09
CA PHE A 66 -11.76 -4.42 4.54
C PHE A 66 -11.32 -5.67 3.79
N GLU A 67 -12.23 -6.58 3.46
CA GLU A 67 -11.90 -7.72 2.62
C GLU A 67 -11.50 -7.26 1.21
N THR A 68 -12.27 -6.33 0.62
CA THR A 68 -11.93 -5.73 -0.67
C THR A 68 -10.56 -5.05 -0.63
N LEU A 69 -10.24 -4.30 0.43
CA LEU A 69 -8.93 -3.68 0.63
C LEU A 69 -7.80 -4.72 0.62
N ASN A 70 -7.94 -5.80 1.38
CA ASN A 70 -6.91 -6.85 1.45
C ASN A 70 -6.69 -7.52 0.09
N PHE A 71 -7.78 -7.92 -0.58
CA PHE A 71 -7.68 -8.50 -1.93
C PHE A 71 -7.07 -7.54 -2.93
N LEU A 72 -7.49 -6.26 -2.89
CA LEU A 72 -6.98 -5.23 -3.77
C LEU A 72 -5.48 -5.01 -3.57
N ILE A 73 -4.98 -4.95 -2.34
CA ILE A 73 -3.55 -4.83 -2.03
C ILE A 73 -2.77 -6.02 -2.61
N ILE A 74 -3.25 -7.24 -2.39
CA ILE A 74 -2.60 -8.46 -2.89
C ILE A 74 -2.54 -8.44 -4.42
N LEU A 75 -3.67 -8.19 -5.08
CA LEU A 75 -3.77 -8.16 -6.55
C LEU A 75 -2.88 -7.08 -7.16
N ILE A 76 -2.86 -5.88 -6.58
CA ILE A 76 -2.06 -4.77 -7.10
C ILE A 76 -0.57 -5.02 -6.90
N ASN A 77 -0.15 -5.61 -5.77
CA ASN A 77 1.25 -5.97 -5.57
C ASN A 77 1.70 -7.08 -6.53
N ILE A 78 0.85 -8.10 -6.78
CA ILE A 78 1.12 -9.12 -7.80
C ILE A 78 1.23 -8.48 -9.18
N TYR A 79 0.29 -7.59 -9.54
CA TYR A 79 0.33 -6.86 -10.80
C TYR A 79 1.63 -6.07 -10.96
N ILE A 80 2.00 -5.25 -9.96
CA ILE A 80 3.22 -4.43 -10.01
C ILE A 80 4.46 -5.32 -10.17
N TYR A 81 4.51 -6.44 -9.46
CA TYR A 81 5.60 -7.41 -9.57
C TYR A 81 5.71 -8.00 -10.99
N LEU A 82 4.61 -8.50 -11.54
CA LEU A 82 4.57 -9.10 -12.87
C LEU A 82 4.91 -8.07 -13.95
N PHE A 83 4.36 -6.86 -13.84
CA PHE A 83 4.63 -5.78 -14.78
C PHE A 83 6.11 -5.39 -14.78
N TYR A 84 6.72 -5.26 -13.60
CA TYR A 84 8.16 -5.06 -13.47
C TYR A 84 8.96 -6.25 -14.03
N LYS A 85 8.54 -7.50 -13.80
CA LYS A 85 9.22 -8.68 -14.36
C LYS A 85 9.23 -8.70 -15.89
N ILE A 86 8.17 -8.19 -16.52
CA ILE A 86 8.03 -8.15 -17.98
C ILE A 86 8.81 -6.97 -18.58
N LYS A 87 8.64 -5.77 -18.02
CA LYS A 87 9.14 -4.52 -18.62
C LYS A 87 10.47 -4.05 -18.03
N GLY A 88 10.71 -4.32 -16.76
CA GLY A 88 11.79 -3.70 -15.98
C GLY A 88 11.62 -2.18 -15.82
N PHE A 89 12.62 -1.54 -15.23
CA PHE A 89 12.74 -0.09 -15.22
C PHE A 89 13.63 0.39 -16.37
N SER A 90 13.37 1.60 -16.87
CA SER A 90 14.18 2.19 -17.92
C SER A 90 15.63 2.41 -17.44
N PRO A 91 16.65 2.17 -18.28
CA PRO A 91 18.04 2.44 -17.92
C PRO A 91 18.31 3.90 -17.55
N SER A 92 17.54 4.84 -18.10
CA SER A 92 17.57 6.26 -17.71
C SER A 92 17.13 6.47 -16.26
N LEU A 93 16.02 5.85 -15.85
CA LEU A 93 15.50 5.95 -14.49
C LEU A 93 16.47 5.31 -13.50
N VAL A 94 16.97 4.11 -13.79
CA VAL A 94 17.92 3.41 -12.92
C VAL A 94 19.20 4.23 -12.72
N ARG A 95 19.76 4.81 -13.79
CA ARG A 95 20.91 5.73 -13.67
C ARG A 95 20.61 6.96 -12.83
N GLY A 96 19.43 7.56 -13.00
CA GLY A 96 18.98 8.71 -12.21
C GLY A 96 18.85 8.37 -10.71
N LEU A 97 18.29 7.20 -10.40
CA LEU A 97 18.16 6.67 -9.05
C LEU A 97 19.52 6.38 -8.41
N ILE A 98 20.44 5.73 -9.13
CA ILE A 98 21.80 5.45 -8.65
C ILE A 98 22.59 6.75 -8.41
N SER A 99 22.50 7.72 -9.33
CA SER A 99 23.12 9.04 -9.17
C SER A 99 22.60 9.74 -7.91
N TYR A 100 21.28 9.71 -7.70
CA TYR A 100 20.66 10.26 -6.50
C TYR A 100 21.14 9.52 -5.24
N TYR A 101 21.16 8.19 -5.27
CA TYR A 101 21.62 7.35 -4.16
C TYR A 101 23.08 7.64 -3.77
N LYS A 102 23.99 7.71 -4.74
CA LYS A 102 25.41 8.04 -4.51
C LYS A 102 25.55 9.42 -3.86
N ASN A 103 24.83 10.41 -4.37
CA ASN A 103 24.86 11.77 -3.81
C ASN A 103 24.22 11.85 -2.42
N TYR A 104 23.18 11.04 -2.15
CA TYR A 104 22.49 11.02 -0.86
C TYR A 104 23.30 10.31 0.22
N ILE A 105 23.98 9.20 -0.10
CA ILE A 105 24.85 8.47 0.84
C ILE A 105 26.06 9.28 1.28
N LEU A 106 26.62 10.09 0.37
CA LEU A 106 27.70 11.01 0.70
C LEU A 106 27.28 12.05 1.76
N ILE A 107 25.97 12.29 1.92
CA ILE A 107 25.40 13.31 2.81
C ILE A 107 24.75 12.69 4.06
N LYS A 108 24.18 11.47 3.97
CA LYS A 108 23.52 10.77 5.08
C LYS A 108 23.82 9.27 5.04
N LYS A 109 24.51 8.75 6.08
CA LYS A 109 24.50 7.31 6.39
C LYS A 109 23.08 6.90 6.77
N SER A 110 22.50 5.96 6.03
CA SER A 110 21.21 5.36 6.41
C SER A 110 21.36 4.62 7.74
N LYS A 111 20.46 4.89 8.69
CA LYS A 111 20.44 4.22 10.00
C LYS A 111 19.94 2.77 9.91
N TYR A 112 19.18 2.44 8.86
CA TYR A 112 18.56 1.11 8.67
C TYR A 112 18.91 0.54 7.30
N SER A 113 19.09 -0.79 7.25
CA SER A 113 19.22 -1.51 5.98
C SER A 113 17.84 -1.69 5.33
N PHE A 114 17.83 -1.90 4.02
CA PHE A 114 16.59 -2.17 3.27
C PHE A 114 15.81 -3.37 3.84
N PHE A 115 16.53 -4.44 4.21
CA PHE A 115 15.92 -5.64 4.77
C PHE A 115 15.25 -5.35 6.13
N GLN A 116 15.85 -4.47 6.94
CA GLN A 116 15.24 -4.02 8.19
C GLN A 116 13.97 -3.21 7.95
N LEU A 117 13.98 -2.26 6.99
CA LEU A 117 12.76 -1.51 6.63
C LEU A 117 11.66 -2.42 6.08
N PHE A 118 12.01 -3.39 5.25
CA PHE A 118 11.07 -4.40 4.74
C PHE A 118 10.45 -5.21 5.86
N ILE A 119 11.25 -5.72 6.80
CA ILE A 119 10.76 -6.47 7.96
C ILE A 119 9.87 -5.59 8.82
N ILE A 120 10.25 -4.34 9.11
CA ILE A 120 9.44 -3.43 9.93
C ILE A 120 8.06 -3.23 9.31
N ILE A 121 7.99 -3.04 7.99
CA ILE A 121 6.72 -2.77 7.31
C ILE A 121 5.90 -4.04 7.12
N LEU A 122 6.53 -5.17 6.80
CA LEU A 122 5.86 -6.48 6.78
C LEU A 122 5.32 -6.84 8.16
N PHE A 123 6.10 -6.61 9.21
CA PHE A 123 5.70 -6.81 10.59
C PHE A 123 4.57 -5.85 10.97
N THR A 124 4.65 -4.57 10.59
CA THR A 124 3.57 -3.59 10.82
C THR A 124 2.29 -4.01 10.09
N TYR A 125 2.39 -4.50 8.86
CA TYR A 125 1.27 -5.02 8.10
C TYR A 125 0.66 -6.25 8.77
N LEU A 126 1.48 -7.23 9.15
CA LEU A 126 1.03 -8.44 9.85
C LEU A 126 0.45 -8.08 11.21
N CYS A 127 1.04 -7.16 11.97
CA CYS A 127 0.49 -6.67 13.22
C CYS A 127 -0.85 -5.98 13.02
N LEU A 128 -1.04 -5.18 11.97
CA LEU A 128 -2.33 -4.56 11.65
C LEU A 128 -3.37 -5.60 11.22
N LEU A 129 -2.97 -6.56 10.37
CA LEU A 129 -3.81 -7.69 9.97
C LEU A 129 -4.24 -8.51 11.19
N LEU A 130 -3.31 -8.85 12.08
CA LEU A 130 -3.57 -9.56 13.32
C LEU A 130 -4.40 -8.70 14.29
N SER A 131 -4.17 -7.39 14.37
CA SER A 131 -4.97 -6.49 15.22
C SER A 131 -6.43 -6.46 14.79
N ILE A 132 -6.69 -6.46 13.48
CA ILE A 132 -8.06 -6.59 12.94
C ILE A 132 -8.65 -7.96 13.35
N LEU A 133 -7.86 -9.03 13.33
CA LEU A 133 -8.29 -10.38 13.71
C LEU A 133 -8.45 -10.61 15.23
N PHE A 134 -7.83 -9.79 16.09
CA PHE A 134 -7.80 -9.99 17.55
C PHE A 134 -8.51 -8.90 18.38
N ILE A 135 -9.07 -7.85 17.76
CA ILE A 135 -9.87 -6.87 18.50
C ILE A 135 -11.19 -7.50 18.95
N ASP A 136 -11.36 -7.58 20.26
CA ASP A 136 -12.51 -8.17 20.94
C ASP A 136 -13.76 -7.26 20.77
N PRO A 137 -14.90 -7.76 20.29
CA PRO A 137 -16.11 -6.98 20.01
C PRO A 137 -16.93 -6.58 21.26
N GLY A 138 -16.31 -6.50 22.44
CA GLY A 138 -17.00 -6.24 23.71
C GLY A 138 -17.59 -4.82 23.84
N PRO A 139 -18.69 -4.65 24.62
CA PRO A 139 -19.47 -3.42 24.71
C PRO A 139 -18.77 -2.31 25.51
N PRO A 140 -19.30 -1.07 25.46
CA PRO A 140 -18.75 -0.03 24.60
C PRO A 140 -17.27 0.18 24.93
N SER A 141 -16.38 -0.49 24.21
CA SER A 141 -14.98 -0.13 24.27
C SER A 141 -14.88 1.38 23.96
N ARG A 142 -14.02 2.11 24.69
CA ARG A 142 -13.78 3.56 24.48
C ARG A 142 -13.38 3.92 23.03
N TYR A 143 -13.29 2.93 22.13
CA TYR A 143 -12.94 3.02 20.71
C TYR A 143 -14.09 2.60 19.76
N GLY A 144 -15.29 2.30 20.27
CA GLY A 144 -16.46 1.89 19.45
C GLY A 144 -16.91 2.93 18.41
N TRP A 145 -16.51 4.20 18.56
CA TRP A 145 -16.71 5.25 17.57
C TRP A 145 -15.99 4.95 16.23
N PHE A 146 -14.86 4.24 16.26
CA PHE A 146 -14.16 3.82 15.04
C PHE A 146 -14.96 2.77 14.24
N TYR A 147 -15.73 1.93 14.93
CA TYR A 147 -16.49 0.81 14.34
C TYR A 147 -17.94 1.15 13.99
N HIS A 148 -18.57 2.07 14.73
CA HIS A 148 -20.01 2.34 14.59
C HIS A 148 -20.38 3.63 13.86
N ALA A 149 -19.49 4.62 13.72
CA ALA A 149 -19.96 5.98 13.38
C ALA A 149 -19.78 6.41 11.92
N PHE A 150 -18.73 6.01 11.18
CA PHE A 150 -18.49 6.59 9.85
C PHE A 150 -17.80 5.64 8.86
N ILE A 151 -18.58 4.94 8.04
CA ILE A 151 -18.08 4.15 6.89
C ILE A 151 -17.16 4.96 5.96
N TYR A 152 -17.40 6.27 5.85
CA TYR A 152 -16.54 7.19 5.09
C TYR A 152 -15.17 7.41 5.72
N PHE A 153 -15.06 7.34 7.05
CA PHE A 153 -13.77 7.38 7.73
C PHE A 153 -12.98 6.09 7.48
N SER A 154 -13.64 4.94 7.58
CA SER A 154 -13.02 3.64 7.23
C SER A 154 -12.61 3.59 5.76
N MET A 155 -13.36 4.24 4.86
CA MET A 155 -13.02 4.40 3.45
C MET A 155 -11.75 5.24 3.26
N ILE A 156 -11.62 6.38 3.96
CA ILE A 156 -10.39 7.19 3.93
C ILE A 156 -9.19 6.38 4.42
N TYR A 157 -9.37 5.65 5.53
CA TYR A 157 -8.35 4.76 6.06
C TYR A 157 -7.96 3.67 5.05
N ALA A 158 -8.93 3.01 4.41
CA ALA A 158 -8.67 2.00 3.39
C ALA A 158 -7.88 2.56 2.20
N CYS A 159 -8.24 3.75 1.72
CA CYS A 159 -7.49 4.45 0.67
C CYS A 159 -6.04 4.76 1.08
N LEU A 160 -5.83 5.19 2.33
CA LEU A 160 -4.49 5.47 2.86
C LEU A 160 -3.65 4.18 2.93
N MET A 161 -4.21 3.10 3.47
CA MET A 161 -3.51 1.82 3.58
C MET A 161 -3.15 1.27 2.20
N TYR A 162 -4.11 1.29 1.27
CA TYR A 162 -3.88 0.89 -0.12
C TYR A 162 -2.74 1.71 -0.76
N TYR A 163 -2.75 3.03 -0.57
CA TYR A 163 -1.71 3.91 -1.07
C TYR A 163 -0.33 3.55 -0.51
N ILE A 164 -0.23 3.37 0.81
CA ILE A 164 1.03 3.04 1.49
C ILE A 164 1.60 1.73 0.94
N PHE A 165 0.79 0.68 0.81
CA PHE A 165 1.28 -0.63 0.32
C PHE A 165 1.74 -0.57 -1.12
N THR A 166 0.95 0.07 -1.98
CA THR A 166 1.27 0.22 -3.42
C THR A 166 2.60 0.96 -3.60
N VAL A 167 2.77 2.10 -2.92
CA VAL A 167 4.00 2.91 -2.97
C VAL A 167 5.17 2.16 -2.38
N PHE A 168 4.97 1.48 -1.27
CA PHE A 168 6.04 0.75 -0.61
C PHE A 168 6.56 -0.40 -1.48
N PHE A 169 5.66 -1.15 -2.11
CA PHE A 169 6.02 -2.23 -3.01
C PHE A 169 6.76 -1.72 -4.26
N ALA A 170 6.31 -0.59 -4.82
CA ALA A 170 7.02 0.11 -5.89
C ALA A 170 8.47 0.49 -5.50
N ALA A 171 8.66 1.01 -4.29
CA ALA A 171 9.97 1.37 -3.77
C ALA A 171 10.89 0.15 -3.61
N ILE A 172 10.37 -0.97 -3.13
CA ILE A 172 11.11 -2.25 -3.04
C ILE A 172 11.67 -2.65 -4.39
N LEU A 173 10.84 -2.62 -5.44
CA LEU A 173 11.28 -3.01 -6.77
C LEU A 173 12.36 -2.07 -7.32
N ALA A 174 12.18 -0.76 -7.16
CA ALA A 174 13.17 0.22 -7.58
C ALA A 174 14.51 0.02 -6.86
N MET A 175 14.48 -0.30 -5.56
CA MET A 175 15.68 -0.59 -4.77
C MET A 175 16.36 -1.89 -5.18
N ASN A 176 15.58 -2.95 -5.41
CA ASN A 176 16.10 -4.22 -5.90
C ASN A 176 16.76 -4.07 -7.28
N GLU A 177 16.19 -3.24 -8.15
CA GLU A 177 16.78 -2.95 -9.45
C GLU A 177 18.09 -2.20 -9.30
N MET A 178 18.15 -1.13 -8.50
CA MET A 178 19.40 -0.41 -8.23
C MET A 178 20.52 -1.33 -7.72
N LYS A 179 20.18 -2.29 -6.84
CA LYS A 179 21.16 -3.20 -6.24
C LYS A 179 21.90 -4.02 -7.31
N LYS A 180 21.22 -4.46 -8.37
CA LYS A 180 21.84 -5.24 -9.47
C LYS A 180 22.96 -4.49 -10.19
N TYR A 181 22.94 -3.16 -10.18
CA TYR A 181 23.94 -2.32 -10.85
C TYR A 181 25.01 -1.76 -9.90
N LEU A 182 24.85 -1.99 -8.59
CA LEU A 182 25.79 -1.56 -7.55
C LEU A 182 26.64 -2.70 -7.00
N SER A 183 26.22 -3.95 -7.19
CA SER A 183 26.99 -5.18 -6.95
C SER A 183 27.90 -5.49 -8.13
#